data_AF-R0I882-F1
#
_entry.id   AF-R0I882-F1
#
_cell.length_a   1.000
_cell.length_b   1.000
_cell.length_c   1.000
_cell.angle_alpha   90.00
_cell.angle_beta   90.00
_cell.angle_gamma   90.00
#
_symmetry.space_group_name_H-M   'P 1'
#
loop_
_entity.id
_entity.type
_entity.pdbx_description
1 polymer ?
#
loop_
_entity_poly.entity_id
_entity_poly.type
_entity_poly.pdbx_seq_one_letter_code
_entity_poly.pdbx_strand_id
1 'polypeptide(L)'
;MHSEPNLLFPDLPPELRNEIYTYLSTPGADSRPMNLHLPLQLKTFLCKHTTVQICPIHHGSTGLLALPLTRYLEVREYASWLLNNGVSLQIAVHFKGRINTFTQGDWDKKIATHLRKLAKLHPWLRKVAKYDIHVLWDPLDGALKSKNNKRKAALVPLDMARTLTQLLDRDIMSKHGHVRVALHVGHKFAVENAMTTTKFGFGVFLGDKQRLEGFRGVVKEVWKAPSAAAATADEPLMGVEDGVVRWSVQTRGQLVMRKNVNAVAGGEGVYEYGNGELEFPLCQILAECVEQL
;
A
#
# COMPACT_ATOMS: atom_id res chain seq x y z
N MET A 1 33.77 19.46 -35.09
CA MET A 1 33.80 19.73 -33.64
C MET A 1 32.45 19.36 -33.07
N HIS A 2 32.33 18.21 -32.43
CA HIS A 2 31.12 17.87 -31.68
C HIS A 2 31.20 18.61 -30.35
N SER A 3 30.33 19.60 -30.15
CA SER A 3 30.11 20.19 -28.84
C SER A 3 29.60 19.09 -27.92
N GLU A 4 30.44 18.67 -26.97
CA GLU A 4 29.98 17.80 -25.90
C GLU A 4 28.87 18.55 -25.14
N PRO A 5 27.73 17.89 -24.85
CA PRO A 5 26.70 18.52 -24.06
C PRO A 5 27.30 18.87 -22.69
N ASN A 6 27.32 20.16 -22.32
CA ASN A 6 27.74 20.60 -20.99
C ASN A 6 26.88 19.86 -19.95
N LEU A 7 27.50 18.93 -19.24
CA LEU A 7 26.89 18.15 -18.18
C LEU A 7 26.75 19.03 -16.94
N LEU A 8 25.51 19.32 -16.53
CA LEU A 8 25.22 20.32 -15.49
C LEU A 8 25.46 19.82 -14.07
N PHE A 9 25.36 18.51 -13.80
CA PHE A 9 25.45 17.99 -12.43
C PHE A 9 26.82 17.47 -11.98
N PRO A 10 27.71 16.94 -12.84
CA PRO A 10 29.03 16.47 -12.39
C PRO A 10 29.84 17.55 -11.68
N ASP A 11 29.67 18.82 -12.07
CA ASP A 11 30.35 19.98 -11.48
C ASP A 11 29.72 20.44 -10.15
N LEU A 12 28.54 19.94 -9.79
CA LEU A 12 27.90 20.24 -8.51
C LEU A 12 28.44 19.34 -7.39
N PRO A 13 28.57 19.84 -6.16
CA PRO A 13 28.78 18.99 -5.00
C PRO A 13 27.68 17.92 -4.84
N PRO A 14 28.00 16.72 -4.31
CA PRO A 14 27.03 15.64 -4.10
C PRO A 14 25.79 16.06 -3.29
N GLU A 15 25.96 16.98 -2.35
CA GLU A 15 24.89 17.49 -1.49
C GLU A 15 23.81 18.21 -2.32
N LEU A 16 24.24 19.12 -3.20
CA LEU A 16 23.32 19.86 -4.09
C LEU A 16 22.65 18.91 -5.10
N ARG A 17 23.38 17.91 -5.60
CA ARG A 17 22.77 16.89 -6.46
C ARG A 17 21.67 16.12 -5.74
N ASN A 18 21.91 15.67 -4.51
CA ASN A 18 20.91 14.97 -3.71
C ASN A 18 19.68 15.84 -3.43
N GLU A 19 19.87 17.14 -3.20
CA GLU A 19 18.78 18.10 -3.02
C GLU A 19 17.94 18.22 -4.29
N ILE A 20 18.57 18.35 -5.46
CA ILE A 20 17.89 18.35 -6.76
C ILE A 20 17.10 17.04 -6.95
N TYR A 21 17.72 15.88 -6.70
CA TYR A 21 17.06 14.58 -6.86
C TYR A 21 15.86 14.42 -5.92
N THR A 22 16.00 14.90 -4.69
CA THR A 22 14.92 14.93 -3.69
C THR A 22 13.78 15.81 -4.16
N TYR A 23 14.08 17.02 -4.63
CA TYR A 23 13.08 17.93 -5.17
C TYR A 23 12.33 17.31 -6.36
N LEU A 24 13.06 16.74 -7.32
CA LEU A 24 12.49 16.10 -8.51
C LEU A 24 11.64 14.85 -8.20
N SER A 25 11.86 14.22 -7.05
CA SER A 25 11.17 12.99 -6.64
C SER A 25 10.09 13.22 -5.58
N THR A 26 9.95 14.45 -5.10
CA THR A 26 8.92 14.80 -4.11
C THR A 26 7.59 15.01 -4.84
N PRO A 27 6.52 14.29 -4.49
CA PRO A 27 5.24 14.44 -5.15
C PRO A 27 4.63 15.83 -4.89
N GLY A 28 4.44 16.60 -5.96
CA GLY A 28 3.56 17.78 -5.96
C GLY A 28 2.09 17.42 -6.14
N ALA A 29 1.19 18.42 -6.14
CA ALA A 29 -0.26 18.22 -6.23
C ALA A 29 -0.70 17.44 -7.49
N ASP A 30 -0.04 17.69 -8.63
CA ASP A 30 -0.37 17.05 -9.92
C ASP A 30 0.51 15.82 -10.23
N SER A 31 1.40 15.44 -9.30
CA SER A 31 2.33 14.34 -9.53
C SER A 31 1.60 12.99 -9.54
N ARG A 32 1.80 12.22 -10.61
CA ARG A 32 1.23 10.88 -10.74
C ARG A 32 2.28 9.82 -10.38
N PRO A 33 1.90 8.76 -9.68
CA PRO A 33 2.82 7.67 -9.38
C PRO A 33 3.18 6.90 -10.66
N MET A 34 4.48 6.77 -10.94
CA MET A 34 5.01 6.14 -12.14
C MET A 34 5.76 4.85 -11.80
N ASN A 35 5.62 3.82 -12.63
CA ASN A 35 6.45 2.60 -12.62
C ASN A 35 7.46 2.57 -13.79
N LEU A 36 7.42 3.57 -14.67
CA LEU A 36 8.30 3.66 -15.83
C LEU A 36 9.78 3.67 -15.41
N HIS A 37 10.65 3.03 -16.19
CA HIS A 37 12.10 2.94 -15.92
C HIS A 37 12.48 2.20 -14.62
N LEU A 38 11.53 1.63 -13.88
CA LEU A 38 11.85 0.75 -12.75
C LEU A 38 12.11 -0.69 -13.23
N PRO A 39 13.10 -1.39 -12.63
CA PRO A 39 13.47 -2.74 -13.05
C PRO A 39 12.43 -3.80 -12.67
N LEU A 40 11.52 -3.49 -11.74
CA LEU A 40 10.41 -4.35 -11.36
C LEU A 40 9.11 -3.71 -11.85
N GLN A 41 8.45 -4.39 -12.77
CA GLN A 41 7.09 -4.06 -13.24
C GLN A 41 6.04 -4.67 -12.30
N LEU A 42 4.76 -4.35 -12.51
CA LEU A 42 3.64 -4.94 -11.77
C LEU A 42 3.74 -6.48 -11.73
N LYS A 43 3.71 -7.05 -10.52
CA LYS A 43 3.67 -8.52 -10.31
C LYS A 43 2.39 -8.93 -9.63
N THR A 44 1.77 -9.97 -10.17
CA THR A 44 0.53 -10.55 -9.63
C THR A 44 0.81 -11.97 -9.12
N PHE A 45 0.42 -12.23 -7.87
CA PHE A 45 0.50 -13.52 -7.21
C PHE A 45 -0.90 -14.03 -6.92
N LEU A 46 -1.26 -15.15 -7.54
CA LEU A 46 -2.53 -15.83 -7.31
C LEU A 46 -2.40 -16.83 -6.15
N CYS A 47 -3.24 -16.66 -5.14
CA CYS A 47 -3.41 -17.59 -4.03
C CYS A 47 -4.86 -18.05 -3.96
N LYS A 48 -5.11 -19.18 -3.28
CA LYS A 48 -6.43 -19.82 -3.19
C LYS A 48 -7.55 -18.85 -2.79
N HIS A 49 -7.25 -17.93 -1.87
CA HIS A 49 -8.22 -17.01 -1.29
C HIS A 49 -7.92 -15.54 -1.61
N THR A 50 -6.78 -15.26 -2.24
CA THR A 50 -6.34 -13.88 -2.45
C THR A 50 -5.62 -13.71 -3.77
N THR A 51 -5.77 -12.53 -4.37
CA THR A 51 -4.86 -12.03 -5.40
C THR A 51 -4.00 -10.93 -4.78
N VAL A 52 -2.68 -11.02 -4.92
CA VAL A 52 -1.76 -9.99 -4.43
C VAL A 52 -1.06 -9.35 -5.62
N GLN A 53 -1.15 -8.03 -5.75
CA GLN A 53 -0.47 -7.24 -6.78
C GLN A 53 0.56 -6.34 -6.12
N ILE A 54 1.80 -6.35 -6.60
CA ILE A 54 2.89 -5.52 -6.07
C ILE A 54 3.45 -4.72 -7.24
N CYS A 55 3.50 -3.40 -7.09
CA CYS A 55 4.07 -2.48 -8.06
C CYS A 55 4.93 -1.43 -7.35
N PRO A 56 6.22 -1.33 -7.66
CA PRO A 56 6.99 -0.19 -7.19
C PRO A 56 6.62 1.06 -7.97
N ILE A 57 6.65 2.20 -7.31
CA ILE A 57 6.36 3.49 -7.91
C ILE A 57 7.39 4.53 -7.52
N HIS A 58 7.54 5.55 -8.33
CA HIS A 58 8.25 6.79 -8.00
C HIS A 58 7.47 8.00 -8.50
N HIS A 59 7.84 9.18 -7.99
CA HIS A 59 7.35 10.47 -8.46
C HIS A 59 8.45 11.29 -9.17
N GLY A 60 9.63 10.69 -9.35
CA GLY A 60 10.77 11.28 -10.04
C GLY A 60 10.52 11.70 -11.50
N SER A 61 11.32 12.66 -11.98
CA SER A 61 11.32 13.14 -13.36
C SER A 61 11.55 12.02 -14.39
N THR A 62 10.52 11.71 -15.19
CA THR A 62 10.61 10.76 -16.31
C THR A 62 11.40 11.30 -17.48
N GLY A 63 11.39 12.63 -17.70
CA GLY A 63 12.19 13.27 -18.74
C GLY A 63 13.69 13.04 -18.53
N LEU A 64 14.16 13.12 -17.28
CA LEU A 64 15.56 12.81 -16.94
C LEU A 64 15.87 11.32 -17.14
N LEU A 65 14.96 10.43 -16.74
CA LEU A 65 15.12 8.97 -16.89
C LEU A 65 15.02 8.48 -18.34
N ALA A 66 14.38 9.25 -19.22
CA ALA A 66 14.25 8.93 -20.65
C ALA A 66 15.53 9.23 -21.45
N LEU A 67 16.46 10.01 -20.88
CA LEU A 67 17.74 10.32 -21.54
C LEU A 67 18.63 9.06 -21.66
N PRO A 68 19.43 8.93 -22.73
CA PRO A 68 20.32 7.78 -22.91
C PRO A 68 21.36 7.65 -21.79
N LEU A 69 21.30 6.55 -21.04
CA LEU A 69 22.23 6.23 -19.93
C LEU A 69 23.70 6.18 -20.35
N THR A 70 23.99 5.91 -21.62
CA THR A 70 25.36 5.84 -22.16
C THR A 70 25.97 7.22 -22.39
N ARG A 71 25.15 8.27 -22.48
CA ARG A 71 25.59 9.63 -22.82
C ARG A 71 25.55 10.58 -21.63
N TYR A 72 24.68 10.35 -20.65
CA TYR A 72 24.46 11.25 -19.52
C TYR A 72 24.69 10.51 -18.20
N LEU A 73 25.81 10.82 -17.53
CA LEU A 73 26.19 10.18 -16.26
C LEU A 73 25.21 10.49 -15.13
N GLU A 74 24.61 11.67 -15.17
CA GLU A 74 23.61 12.16 -14.23
C GLU A 74 22.39 11.27 -14.19
N VAL A 75 22.00 10.70 -15.34
CA VAL A 75 20.85 9.81 -15.43
C VAL A 75 21.13 8.53 -14.66
N ARG A 76 22.35 8.00 -14.77
CA ARG A 76 22.77 6.80 -14.04
C ARG A 76 22.84 7.07 -12.54
N GLU A 77 23.39 8.21 -12.14
CA GLU A 77 23.43 8.64 -10.74
C GLU A 77 22.01 8.80 -10.18
N TYR A 78 21.15 9.54 -10.88
CA TYR A 78 19.77 9.78 -10.51
C TYR A 78 18.95 8.49 -10.43
N ALA A 79 19.05 7.59 -11.41
CA ALA A 79 18.34 6.31 -11.38
C ALA A 79 18.77 5.45 -10.18
N SER A 80 20.07 5.43 -9.88
CA SER A 80 20.59 4.73 -8.69
C SER A 80 20.10 5.37 -7.39
N TRP A 81 20.11 6.70 -7.30
CA TRP A 81 19.59 7.44 -6.16
C TRP A 81 18.10 7.15 -5.96
N LEU A 82 17.31 7.16 -7.05
CA LEU A 82 15.87 6.92 -7.03
C LEU A 82 15.55 5.52 -6.47
N LEU A 83 16.24 4.48 -6.93
CA LEU A 83 16.03 3.11 -6.44
C LEU A 83 16.34 2.94 -4.95
N ASN A 84 17.23 3.76 -4.39
CA ASN A 84 17.59 3.68 -2.97
C ASN A 84 16.71 4.57 -2.08
N ASN A 85 16.13 5.66 -2.61
CA ASN A 85 15.50 6.70 -1.78
C ASN A 85 14.08 7.10 -2.20
N GLY A 86 13.80 7.10 -3.52
CA GLY A 86 12.59 7.69 -4.09
C GLY A 86 11.51 6.70 -4.51
N VAL A 87 11.72 5.40 -4.29
CA VAL A 87 10.74 4.35 -4.61
C VAL A 87 9.84 4.05 -3.41
N SER A 88 8.54 3.88 -3.69
CA SER A 88 7.54 3.35 -2.75
C SER A 88 6.92 2.07 -3.33
N LEU A 89 6.39 1.19 -2.48
CA LEU A 89 5.66 0.00 -2.94
C LEU A 89 4.16 0.22 -2.79
N GLN A 90 3.43 0.15 -3.91
CA GLN A 90 1.99 -0.03 -3.90
C GLN A 90 1.66 -1.53 -3.93
N ILE A 91 0.80 -1.96 -3.01
CA ILE A 91 0.40 -3.35 -2.89
C ILE A 91 -1.11 -3.44 -2.82
N ALA A 92 -1.72 -4.19 -3.74
CA ALA A 92 -3.13 -4.53 -3.68
C ALA A 92 -3.32 -5.97 -3.20
N VAL A 93 -4.27 -6.19 -2.30
CA VAL A 93 -4.70 -7.53 -1.88
C VAL A 93 -6.19 -7.63 -2.09
N HIS A 94 -6.63 -8.46 -3.03
CA HIS A 94 -8.04 -8.83 -3.15
C HIS A 94 -8.28 -10.09 -2.34
N PHE A 95 -9.00 -10.00 -1.22
CA PHE A 95 -9.48 -11.17 -0.48
C PHE A 95 -10.83 -11.61 -1.04
N LYS A 96 -10.82 -12.70 -1.83
CA LYS A 96 -12.01 -13.30 -2.47
C LYS A 96 -12.34 -14.69 -1.94
N GLY A 97 -11.78 -15.04 -0.79
CA GLY A 97 -11.82 -16.38 -0.24
C GLY A 97 -12.93 -16.59 0.79
N ARG A 98 -12.97 -17.82 1.29
CA ARG A 98 -13.74 -18.22 2.47
C ARG A 98 -12.88 -18.02 3.71
N ILE A 99 -13.29 -17.16 4.64
CA ILE A 99 -12.51 -16.90 5.85
C ILE A 99 -12.34 -18.14 6.72
N ASN A 100 -13.35 -19.01 6.72
CA ASN A 100 -13.37 -20.22 7.54
C ASN A 100 -12.32 -21.24 7.12
N THR A 101 -11.90 -21.18 5.86
CA THR A 101 -10.87 -22.06 5.30
C THR A 101 -9.55 -21.34 5.06
N PHE A 102 -9.49 -20.03 5.35
CA PHE A 102 -8.30 -19.23 5.18
C PHE A 102 -7.36 -19.42 6.38
N THR A 103 -6.19 -19.96 6.12
CA THR A 103 -5.12 -20.11 7.12
C THR A 103 -4.07 -19.05 6.92
N GLN A 104 -4.00 -18.07 7.84
CA GLN A 104 -2.99 -16.99 7.78
C GLN A 104 -1.56 -17.53 7.68
N GLY A 105 -1.21 -18.57 8.45
CA GLY A 105 0.16 -19.10 8.45
C GLY A 105 0.60 -19.71 7.10
N ASP A 106 -0.32 -20.34 6.36
CA ASP A 106 -0.01 -20.89 5.03
C ASP A 106 0.12 -19.78 4.00
N TRP A 107 -0.74 -18.76 4.10
CA TRP A 107 -0.65 -17.56 3.28
C TRP A 107 0.67 -16.82 3.53
N ASP A 108 1.06 -16.65 4.79
CA ASP A 108 2.31 -16.00 5.21
C ASP A 108 3.53 -16.70 4.61
N LYS A 109 3.62 -18.03 4.75
CA LYS A 109 4.72 -18.82 4.18
C LYS A 109 4.81 -18.68 2.66
N LYS A 110 3.67 -18.72 1.97
CA LYS A 110 3.61 -18.61 0.52
C LYS A 110 4.06 -17.22 0.05
N ILE A 111 3.49 -16.16 0.61
CA ILE A 111 3.84 -14.79 0.25
C ILE A 111 5.27 -14.46 0.63
N ALA A 112 5.75 -14.88 1.80
CA ALA A 112 7.15 -14.72 2.20
C ALA A 112 8.11 -15.35 1.19
N THR A 113 7.77 -16.52 0.65
CA THR A 113 8.59 -17.18 -0.39
C THR A 113 8.63 -16.35 -1.68
N HIS A 114 7.49 -15.82 -2.13
CA HIS A 114 7.44 -14.94 -3.30
C HIS A 114 8.23 -13.64 -3.09
N LEU A 115 8.07 -13.01 -1.94
CA LEU A 115 8.80 -11.79 -1.57
C LEU A 115 10.31 -12.03 -1.53
N ARG A 116 10.79 -13.12 -0.91
CA ARG A 116 12.22 -13.45 -0.89
C ARG A 116 12.77 -13.71 -2.30
N LYS A 117 11.99 -14.35 -3.17
CA LYS A 117 12.38 -14.54 -4.59
C LYS A 117 12.50 -13.19 -5.31
N LEU A 118 11.54 -12.29 -5.12
CA LEU A 118 11.61 -10.93 -5.67
C LEU A 118 12.82 -10.17 -5.13
N ALA A 119 13.08 -10.20 -3.82
CA ALA A 119 14.21 -9.52 -3.20
C ALA A 119 15.57 -10.09 -3.62
N LYS A 120 15.63 -11.37 -4.03
CA LYS A 120 16.84 -11.96 -4.61
C LYS A 120 17.14 -11.38 -6.00
N LEU A 121 16.10 -11.17 -6.81
CA LEU A 121 16.22 -10.58 -8.16
C LEU A 121 16.39 -9.06 -8.12
N HIS A 122 15.80 -8.40 -7.13
CA HIS A 122 15.79 -6.96 -6.96
C HIS A 122 16.20 -6.58 -5.53
N PRO A 123 17.51 -6.59 -5.20
CA PRO A 123 17.98 -6.38 -3.83
C PRO A 123 17.57 -5.05 -3.19
N TRP A 124 17.35 -4.01 -3.99
CA TRP A 124 16.92 -2.69 -3.54
C TRP A 124 15.53 -2.71 -2.86
N LEU A 125 14.70 -3.74 -3.07
CA LEU A 125 13.41 -3.88 -2.40
C LEU A 125 13.49 -3.89 -0.87
N ARG A 126 14.62 -4.34 -0.31
CA ARG A 126 14.85 -4.35 1.16
C ARG A 126 14.99 -2.95 1.76
N LYS A 127 15.32 -1.96 0.91
CA LYS A 127 15.54 -0.57 1.31
C LYS A 127 14.31 0.32 1.14
N VAL A 128 13.24 -0.17 0.53
CA VAL A 128 12.05 0.64 0.27
C VAL A 128 11.36 0.96 1.59
N ALA A 129 11.38 2.22 2.00
CA ALA A 129 10.85 2.62 3.30
C ALA A 129 9.34 2.88 3.31
N LYS A 130 8.71 3.07 2.14
CA LYS A 130 7.31 3.49 2.00
C LYS A 130 6.45 2.40 1.38
N TYR A 131 5.39 2.02 2.09
CA TYR A 131 4.42 1.01 1.67
C TYR A 131 3.01 1.57 1.69
N ASP A 132 2.27 1.39 0.59
CA ASP A 132 0.85 1.72 0.48
C ASP A 132 0.07 0.45 0.13
N ILE A 133 -0.61 -0.12 1.12
CA ILE A 133 -1.25 -1.44 1.06
C ILE A 133 -2.75 -1.26 1.06
N HIS A 134 -3.39 -1.62 -0.05
CA HIS A 134 -4.84 -1.62 -0.19
C HIS A 134 -5.35 -3.06 -0.12
N VAL A 135 -6.22 -3.36 0.83
CA VAL A 135 -6.86 -4.66 0.99
C VAL A 135 -8.34 -4.52 0.64
N LEU A 136 -8.76 -5.07 -0.50
CA LEU A 136 -10.18 -5.23 -0.82
C LEU A 136 -10.71 -6.50 -0.13
N TRP A 137 -11.65 -6.30 0.76
CA TRP A 137 -12.34 -7.33 1.52
C TRP A 137 -13.66 -7.68 0.85
N ASP A 138 -13.66 -8.76 0.06
CA ASP A 138 -14.84 -9.27 -0.66
C ASP A 138 -14.96 -10.80 -0.51
N PRO A 139 -15.17 -11.30 0.74
CA PRO A 139 -15.18 -12.73 1.01
C PRO A 139 -16.44 -13.41 0.45
N LEU A 140 -16.30 -14.68 0.04
CA LEU A 140 -17.43 -15.47 -0.48
C LEU A 140 -18.45 -15.87 0.59
N ASP A 141 -18.00 -15.99 1.85
CA ASP A 141 -18.84 -16.45 2.97
C ASP A 141 -19.59 -15.32 3.68
N GLY A 142 -19.54 -14.08 3.16
CA GLY A 142 -20.25 -12.95 3.73
C GLY A 142 -19.71 -12.41 5.07
N ALA A 143 -20.57 -11.74 5.84
CA ALA A 143 -20.25 -11.21 7.17
C ALA A 143 -19.89 -12.33 8.17
N LEU A 144 -18.66 -12.28 8.66
CA LEU A 144 -17.91 -13.46 9.10
C LEU A 144 -18.41 -14.00 10.44
N LYS A 145 -18.35 -15.33 10.59
CA LYS A 145 -18.18 -16.01 11.88
C LYS A 145 -16.75 -16.54 11.96
N SER A 146 -15.97 -16.11 12.95
CA SER A 146 -14.83 -16.91 13.40
C SER A 146 -15.40 -18.18 14.04
N LYS A 147 -15.00 -19.36 13.56
CA LYS A 147 -15.27 -20.62 14.27
C LYS A 147 -14.69 -20.46 15.70
N ASN A 148 -15.57 -20.30 16.69
CA ASN A 148 -15.28 -20.11 18.12
C ASN A 148 -14.93 -18.69 18.62
N ASN A 149 -15.23 -17.60 17.91
CA ASN A 149 -14.92 -16.21 18.37
C ASN A 149 -13.44 -15.95 18.71
N LYS A 150 -12.50 -16.85 18.37
CA LYS A 150 -11.10 -16.77 18.83
C LYS A 150 -10.25 -15.78 18.06
N ARG A 151 -10.63 -15.41 16.83
CA ARG A 151 -9.84 -14.50 15.99
C ARG A 151 -10.76 -13.51 15.29
N LYS A 152 -10.65 -12.23 15.63
CA LYS A 152 -11.38 -11.16 14.95
C LYS A 152 -10.81 -11.02 13.54
N ALA A 153 -11.63 -11.21 12.53
CA ALA A 153 -11.18 -11.22 11.14
C ALA A 153 -10.60 -9.89 10.67
N ALA A 154 -10.97 -8.79 11.34
CA ALA A 154 -10.36 -7.49 11.18
C ALA A 154 -8.84 -7.45 11.41
N LEU A 155 -8.25 -8.47 12.05
CA LEU A 155 -6.80 -8.59 12.21
C LEU A 155 -6.09 -9.20 10.99
N VAL A 156 -6.83 -9.88 10.10
CA VAL A 156 -6.26 -10.52 8.90
C VAL A 156 -5.58 -9.49 7.99
N PRO A 157 -6.18 -8.34 7.65
CA PRO A 157 -5.50 -7.31 6.86
C PRO A 157 -4.19 -6.82 7.47
N LEU A 158 -4.10 -6.72 8.80
CA LEU A 158 -2.86 -6.31 9.49
C LEU A 158 -1.81 -7.42 9.49
N ASP A 159 -2.22 -8.67 9.71
CA ASP A 159 -1.33 -9.83 9.60
C ASP A 159 -0.77 -9.93 8.15
N MET A 160 -1.59 -9.65 7.14
CA MET A 160 -1.16 -9.56 5.74
C MET A 160 -0.16 -8.43 5.51
N ALA A 161 -0.46 -7.22 5.99
CA ALA A 161 0.43 -6.07 5.87
C ALA A 161 1.81 -6.35 6.49
N ARG A 162 1.84 -6.94 7.69
CA ARG A 162 3.08 -7.36 8.36
C ARG A 162 3.92 -8.32 7.51
N THR A 163 3.29 -9.31 6.90
CA THR A 163 3.98 -10.25 6.00
C THR A 163 4.47 -9.55 4.73
N LEU A 164 3.69 -8.62 4.17
CA LEU A 164 4.06 -7.86 2.97
C LEU A 164 5.26 -6.93 3.20
N THR A 165 5.44 -6.46 4.43
CA THR A 165 6.55 -5.58 4.82
C THR A 165 7.74 -6.31 5.43
N GLN A 166 7.71 -7.65 5.55
CA GLN A 166 8.74 -8.43 6.27
C GLN A 166 10.17 -8.32 5.71
N LEU A 167 10.33 -7.82 4.48
CA LEU A 167 11.63 -7.65 3.84
C LEU A 167 12.34 -6.37 4.27
N LEU A 168 11.65 -5.44 4.93
CA LEU A 168 12.19 -4.16 5.31
C LEU A 168 13.19 -4.33 6.46
N ASP A 169 14.38 -3.77 6.29
CA ASP A 169 15.39 -3.76 7.34
C ASP A 169 14.90 -2.96 8.57
N ARG A 170 15.12 -3.48 9.78
CA ARG A 170 14.59 -2.89 11.03
C ARG A 170 15.05 -1.45 11.27
N ASP A 171 16.28 -1.14 10.89
CA ASP A 171 16.84 0.21 11.03
C ASP A 171 16.14 1.20 10.08
N ILE A 172 15.81 0.76 8.86
CA ILE A 172 15.07 1.58 7.89
C ILE A 172 13.64 1.74 8.37
N MET A 173 13.01 0.66 8.84
CA MET A 173 11.65 0.66 9.38
C MET A 173 11.46 1.70 10.50
N SER A 174 12.40 1.76 11.44
CA SER A 174 12.34 2.67 12.59
C SER A 174 12.68 4.12 12.25
N LYS A 175 13.64 4.36 11.34
CA LYS A 175 14.11 5.73 11.00
C LYS A 175 13.29 6.40 9.90
N HIS A 176 12.84 5.62 8.93
CA HIS A 176 12.23 6.12 7.69
C HIS A 176 10.98 5.36 7.28
N GLY A 177 10.62 4.27 7.97
CA GLY A 177 9.53 3.40 7.58
C GLY A 177 8.16 4.06 7.71
N HIS A 178 7.43 4.13 6.61
CA HIS A 178 6.04 4.55 6.58
C HIS A 178 5.19 3.48 5.92
N VAL A 179 4.13 3.04 6.60
CA VAL A 179 3.17 2.08 6.06
C VAL A 179 1.76 2.65 6.16
N ARG A 180 1.03 2.64 5.05
CA ARG A 180 -0.40 2.89 4.97
C ARG A 180 -1.11 1.58 4.66
N VAL A 181 -2.14 1.26 5.45
CA VAL A 181 -2.99 0.08 5.25
C VAL A 181 -4.44 0.55 5.12
N ALA A 182 -4.97 0.49 3.91
CA ALA A 182 -6.35 0.84 3.59
C ALA A 182 -7.19 -0.44 3.43
N LEU A 183 -8.14 -0.66 4.32
CA LEU A 183 -9.11 -1.73 4.24
C LEU A 183 -10.35 -1.24 3.48
N HIS A 184 -10.56 -1.74 2.27
CA HIS A 184 -11.73 -1.47 1.44
C HIS A 184 -12.75 -2.58 1.63
N VAL A 185 -13.94 -2.23 2.07
CA VAL A 185 -15.02 -3.18 2.35
C VAL A 185 -15.95 -3.25 1.16
N GLY A 186 -16.08 -4.42 0.53
CA GLY A 186 -16.99 -4.64 -0.58
C GLY A 186 -18.43 -4.29 -0.22
N HIS A 187 -19.20 -3.73 -1.18
CA HIS A 187 -20.55 -3.23 -0.90
C HIS A 187 -21.48 -4.31 -0.32
N LYS A 188 -21.48 -5.51 -0.91
CA LYS A 188 -22.29 -6.65 -0.43
C LYS A 188 -21.93 -7.00 1.02
N PHE A 189 -20.64 -7.12 1.31
CA PHE A 189 -20.17 -7.38 2.66
C PHE A 189 -20.55 -6.26 3.64
N ALA A 190 -20.44 -4.98 3.24
CA ALA A 190 -20.80 -3.85 4.08
C ALA A 190 -22.28 -3.91 4.50
N VAL A 191 -23.18 -4.23 3.58
CA VAL A 191 -24.62 -4.42 3.85
C VAL A 191 -24.82 -5.60 4.81
N GLU A 192 -24.20 -6.75 4.54
CA GLU A 192 -24.33 -7.92 5.41
C GLU A 192 -23.77 -7.66 6.83
N ASN A 193 -22.64 -6.96 6.95
CA ASN A 193 -22.04 -6.59 8.24
C ASN A 193 -22.94 -5.60 9.02
N ALA A 194 -23.60 -4.69 8.30
CA ALA A 194 -24.56 -3.76 8.90
C ALA A 194 -25.78 -4.50 9.49
N MET A 195 -26.26 -5.54 8.80
CA MET A 195 -27.46 -6.29 9.18
C MET A 195 -27.22 -7.39 10.22
N THR A 196 -25.98 -7.83 10.41
CA THR A 196 -25.64 -8.85 11.40
C THR A 196 -25.36 -8.26 12.77
N THR A 197 -25.65 -9.05 13.81
CA THR A 197 -25.25 -8.77 15.20
C THR A 197 -23.76 -9.01 15.43
N THR A 198 -23.14 -9.89 14.63
CA THR A 198 -21.72 -10.22 14.75
C THR A 198 -20.87 -9.30 13.89
N LYS A 199 -20.22 -8.34 14.53
CA LYS A 199 -19.42 -7.32 13.85
C LYS A 199 -18.03 -7.83 13.42
N PHE A 200 -17.50 -7.27 12.34
CA PHE A 200 -16.23 -7.66 11.72
C PHE A 200 -15.00 -7.41 12.62
N GLY A 201 -15.04 -6.31 13.38
CA GLY A 201 -14.01 -5.76 14.25
C GLY A 201 -13.27 -4.52 13.71
N PHE A 202 -13.90 -3.59 13.00
CA PHE A 202 -13.20 -2.41 12.43
C PHE A 202 -12.47 -1.56 13.48
N GLY A 203 -13.06 -1.33 14.66
CA GLY A 203 -12.38 -0.67 15.77
C GLY A 203 -11.11 -1.40 16.23
N VAL A 204 -11.07 -2.74 16.14
CA VAL A 204 -9.88 -3.55 16.45
C VAL A 204 -8.78 -3.31 15.43
N PHE A 205 -9.14 -3.25 14.15
CA PHE A 205 -8.21 -2.99 13.07
C PHE A 205 -7.52 -1.63 13.26
N LEU A 206 -8.30 -0.58 13.54
CA LEU A 206 -7.78 0.75 13.83
C LEU A 206 -7.03 0.81 15.17
N GLY A 207 -7.52 0.09 16.19
CA GLY A 207 -7.01 0.09 17.55
C GLY A 207 -5.68 -0.63 17.76
N ASP A 208 -5.41 -1.69 16.98
CA ASP A 208 -4.21 -2.54 17.15
C ASP A 208 -2.91 -1.73 17.04
N LYS A 209 -2.01 -1.87 18.02
CA LYS A 209 -0.70 -1.18 18.02
C LYS A 209 0.47 -2.12 17.73
N GLN A 210 0.27 -3.43 17.85
CA GLN A 210 1.37 -4.40 17.92
C GLN A 210 1.83 -4.89 16.55
N ARG A 211 0.92 -5.09 15.58
CA ARG A 211 1.26 -5.82 14.34
C ARG A 211 2.17 -5.07 13.38
N LEU A 212 2.11 -3.74 13.44
CA LEU A 212 2.91 -2.82 12.62
C LEU A 212 3.84 -1.98 13.51
N GLU A 213 4.17 -2.51 14.69
CA GLU A 213 5.13 -1.87 15.58
C GLU A 213 6.52 -1.78 14.92
N GLY A 214 7.22 -0.70 15.23
CA GLY A 214 8.56 -0.43 14.72
C GLY A 214 8.60 0.44 13.45
N PHE A 215 7.46 0.65 12.77
CA PHE A 215 7.35 1.68 11.74
C PHE A 215 7.36 3.08 12.36
N ARG A 216 8.08 4.01 11.74
CA ARG A 216 8.07 5.43 12.14
C ARG A 216 6.67 6.04 12.02
N GLY A 217 5.96 5.74 10.93
CA GLY A 217 4.59 6.19 10.72
C GLY A 217 3.70 5.08 10.21
N VAL A 218 2.52 4.94 10.83
CA VAL A 218 1.50 3.97 10.46
C VAL A 218 0.20 4.71 10.21
N VAL A 219 -0.38 4.52 9.03
CA VAL A 219 -1.71 5.02 8.69
C VAL A 219 -2.63 3.83 8.47
N LYS A 220 -3.77 3.82 9.13
CA LYS A 220 -4.80 2.79 8.95
C LYS A 220 -6.08 3.45 8.51
N GLU A 221 -6.70 2.91 7.48
CA GLU A 221 -7.93 3.48 6.92
C GLU A 221 -8.96 2.38 6.70
N VAL A 222 -10.22 2.72 6.95
CA VAL A 222 -11.38 1.91 6.59
C VAL A 222 -12.16 2.67 5.53
N TRP A 223 -12.42 2.01 4.41
CA TRP A 223 -13.13 2.53 3.25
C TRP A 223 -14.30 1.63 2.92
N LYS A 224 -15.42 2.21 2.47
CA LYS A 224 -16.50 1.46 1.82
C LYS A 224 -16.30 1.52 0.32
N ALA A 225 -16.09 0.37 -0.31
CA ALA A 225 -15.97 0.27 -1.76
C ALA A 225 -17.27 0.72 -2.46
N PRO A 226 -17.19 1.22 -3.71
CA PRO A 226 -18.39 1.59 -4.46
C PRO A 226 -19.29 0.37 -4.69
N SER A 227 -20.59 0.63 -4.94
CA SER A 227 -21.52 -0.44 -5.31
C SER A 227 -21.12 -1.03 -6.67
N ALA A 228 -21.20 -2.35 -6.80
CA ALA A 228 -20.66 -3.14 -7.91
C ALA A 228 -21.29 -2.84 -9.29
N ALA A 229 -22.28 -1.96 -9.39
CA ALA A 229 -22.86 -1.53 -10.67
C ALA A 229 -21.81 -0.98 -11.67
N ALA A 230 -20.63 -0.57 -11.18
CA ALA A 230 -19.54 -0.04 -11.99
C ALA A 230 -18.31 -0.95 -12.13
N ALA A 231 -18.27 -2.15 -11.51
CA ALA A 231 -17.04 -2.96 -11.46
C ALA A 231 -17.27 -4.41 -11.92
N THR A 232 -16.43 -4.90 -12.83
CA THR A 232 -16.44 -6.32 -13.21
C THR A 232 -15.68 -7.13 -12.15
N ALA A 233 -16.16 -8.34 -11.84
CA ALA A 233 -15.64 -9.16 -10.73
C ALA A 233 -14.16 -9.58 -10.89
N ASP A 234 -13.62 -9.48 -12.11
CA ASP A 234 -12.25 -9.88 -12.45
C ASP A 234 -11.31 -8.70 -12.78
N GLU A 235 -11.76 -7.45 -12.58
CA GLU A 235 -10.89 -6.30 -12.79
C GLU A 235 -9.71 -6.31 -11.79
N PRO A 236 -8.46 -6.14 -12.24
CA PRO A 236 -7.33 -6.00 -11.34
C PRO A 236 -7.51 -4.78 -10.44
N LEU A 237 -7.09 -4.88 -9.17
CA LEU A 237 -7.17 -3.76 -8.21
C LEU A 237 -6.20 -2.63 -8.54
N MET A 238 -5.18 -2.94 -9.34
CA MET A 238 -4.16 -2.00 -9.78
C MET A 238 -3.91 -2.19 -11.27
N GLY A 239 -3.96 -1.09 -12.01
CA GLY A 239 -3.61 -1.00 -13.41
C GLY A 239 -2.34 -0.17 -13.61
N VAL A 240 -1.61 -0.48 -14.68
CA VAL A 240 -0.50 0.34 -15.17
C VAL A 240 -0.80 0.68 -16.63
N GLU A 241 -0.95 1.98 -16.90
CA GLU A 241 -1.26 2.51 -18.23
C GLU A 241 -0.23 3.59 -18.55
N ASP A 242 0.51 3.43 -19.65
CA ASP A 242 1.62 4.32 -20.04
C ASP A 242 2.64 4.57 -18.90
N GLY A 243 2.88 3.54 -18.08
CA GLY A 243 3.75 3.61 -16.92
C GLY A 243 3.16 4.35 -15.71
N VAL A 244 1.97 4.92 -15.81
CA VAL A 244 1.21 5.50 -14.69
C VAL A 244 0.52 4.38 -13.93
N VAL A 245 0.74 4.32 -12.62
CA VAL A 245 0.07 3.33 -11.76
C VAL A 245 -1.21 3.92 -11.20
N ARG A 246 -2.32 3.18 -11.29
CA ARG A 246 -3.62 3.62 -10.80
C ARG A 246 -4.31 2.52 -10.01
N TRP A 247 -4.86 2.93 -8.88
CA TRP A 247 -5.86 2.19 -8.13
C TRP A 247 -7.16 2.08 -8.94
N SER A 248 -7.72 0.88 -9.03
CA SER A 248 -8.97 0.61 -9.74
C SER A 248 -10.16 1.27 -9.03
N VAL A 249 -11.29 1.36 -9.72
CA VAL A 249 -12.53 1.96 -9.19
C VAL A 249 -12.96 1.28 -7.88
N GLN A 250 -12.75 -0.04 -7.75
CA GLN A 250 -13.09 -0.79 -6.54
C GLN A 250 -12.37 -0.30 -5.27
N THR A 251 -11.25 0.40 -5.42
CA THR A 251 -10.45 0.96 -4.33
C THR A 251 -10.60 2.49 -4.19
N ARG A 252 -11.46 3.11 -5.00
CA ARG A 252 -11.84 4.54 -4.93
C ARG A 252 -13.15 4.74 -4.17
N GLY A 253 -13.29 4.03 -3.05
CA GLY A 253 -14.48 4.08 -2.20
C GLY A 253 -14.63 5.38 -1.43
N GLN A 254 -15.57 5.38 -0.48
CA GLN A 254 -15.74 6.45 0.50
C GLN A 254 -14.93 6.14 1.76
N LEU A 255 -14.10 7.10 2.20
CA LEU A 255 -13.39 6.98 3.47
C LEU A 255 -14.43 6.94 4.59
N VAL A 256 -14.29 6.01 5.52
CA VAL A 256 -15.11 5.97 6.74
C VAL A 256 -14.33 6.59 7.87
N MET A 257 -13.14 6.05 8.14
CA MET A 257 -12.28 6.51 9.21
C MET A 257 -10.82 6.24 8.88
N ARG A 258 -9.96 7.20 9.25
CA ARG A 258 -8.51 7.08 9.21
C ARG A 258 -7.98 7.25 10.63
N LYS A 259 -6.93 6.49 10.95
CA LYS A 259 -6.09 6.68 12.13
C LYS A 259 -4.64 6.85 11.71
N ASN A 260 -4.04 7.95 12.14
CA ASN A 260 -2.63 8.23 11.97
C ASN A 260 -1.90 7.95 13.29
N VAL A 261 -0.89 7.07 13.27
CA VAL A 261 -0.04 6.77 14.41
C VAL A 261 1.40 7.13 14.04
N ASN A 262 1.96 8.10 14.76
CA ASN A 262 3.34 8.53 14.57
C ASN A 262 4.16 8.12 15.80
N ALA A 263 5.11 7.20 15.61
CA ALA A 263 5.89 6.64 16.71
C ALA A 263 6.76 7.71 17.41
N VAL A 264 7.19 8.74 16.68
CA VAL A 264 8.07 9.80 17.21
C VAL A 264 7.34 10.73 18.17
N ALA A 265 6.03 10.90 17.98
CA ALA A 265 5.26 11.87 18.76
C ALA A 265 4.82 11.34 20.13
N GLY A 266 5.00 10.04 20.43
CA GLY A 266 4.54 9.41 21.68
C GLY A 266 3.03 9.52 21.96
N GLY A 267 2.27 10.13 21.05
CA GLY A 267 0.88 10.52 21.25
C GLY A 267 -0.12 9.44 20.86
N GLU A 268 -1.33 9.58 21.40
CA GLU A 268 -2.49 8.84 20.91
C GLU A 268 -2.72 9.15 19.42
N GLY A 269 -3.16 8.14 18.67
CA GLY A 269 -3.35 8.28 17.22
C GLY A 269 -4.41 9.33 16.90
N VAL A 270 -4.17 10.14 15.87
CA VAL A 270 -5.15 11.13 15.40
C VAL A 270 -6.17 10.44 14.51
N TYR A 271 -7.46 10.65 14.79
CA TYR A 271 -8.55 10.13 13.99
C TYR A 271 -9.10 11.20 13.06
N GLU A 272 -9.33 10.81 11.82
CA GLU A 272 -9.99 11.62 10.80
C GLU A 272 -11.21 10.85 10.28
N TYR A 273 -12.33 11.54 10.16
CA TYR A 273 -13.56 10.99 9.59
C TYR A 273 -13.63 11.30 8.11
N GLY A 274 -14.22 10.40 7.33
CA GLY A 274 -14.47 10.68 5.92
C GLY A 274 -15.57 11.72 5.72
N ASN A 275 -15.42 12.53 4.69
CA ASN A 275 -16.45 13.48 4.25
C ASN A 275 -17.33 12.79 3.20
N GLY A 276 -18.65 12.78 3.40
CA GLY A 276 -19.62 12.28 2.41
C GLY A 276 -20.96 11.89 3.02
N GLU A 277 -21.93 11.55 2.17
CA GLU A 277 -23.25 11.11 2.62
C GLU A 277 -23.15 9.79 3.40
N LEU A 278 -23.80 9.76 4.55
CA LEU A 278 -23.81 8.62 5.44
C LEU A 278 -24.93 7.66 5.04
N GLU A 279 -24.66 6.82 4.02
CA GLU A 279 -25.55 5.70 3.70
C GLU A 279 -25.63 4.70 4.87
N PHE A 280 -26.74 3.96 4.98
CA PHE A 280 -26.98 3.02 6.09
C PHE A 280 -25.78 2.08 6.41
N PRO A 281 -25.13 1.40 5.44
CA PRO A 281 -23.98 0.56 5.74
C PRO A 281 -22.77 1.35 6.27
N LEU A 282 -22.59 2.59 5.79
CA LEU A 282 -21.48 3.46 6.20
C LEU A 282 -21.63 3.90 7.66
N CYS A 283 -22.85 4.25 8.09
CA CYS A 283 -23.17 4.55 9.50
C CYS A 283 -22.80 3.38 10.41
N GLN A 284 -23.12 2.15 10.00
CA GLN A 284 -22.86 0.96 10.81
C GLN A 284 -21.37 0.64 10.90
N ILE A 285 -20.61 0.79 9.80
CA ILE A 285 -19.15 0.65 9.82
C ILE A 285 -18.53 1.72 10.72
N LEU A 286 -18.99 2.97 10.62
CA LEU A 286 -18.49 4.07 11.45
C LEU A 286 -18.75 3.82 12.94
N ALA A 287 -19.97 3.39 13.31
CA ALA A 287 -20.29 3.04 14.70
C ALA A 287 -19.33 1.97 15.23
N GLU A 288 -19.09 0.92 14.44
CA GLU A 288 -18.17 -0.17 14.80
C GLU A 288 -16.70 0.29 14.91
N CYS A 289 -16.30 1.30 14.15
CA CYS A 289 -14.98 1.91 14.29
C CYS A 289 -14.83 2.65 15.63
N VAL A 290 -15.88 3.35 16.08
CA VAL A 290 -15.86 4.22 17.27
C VAL A 290 -16.06 3.44 18.58
N GLU A 291 -16.82 2.34 18.58
CA GLU A 291 -17.12 1.53 19.77
C GLU A 291 -15.89 0.96 20.52
N GLN A 292 -14.70 0.99 19.92
CA GLN A 292 -13.46 0.44 20.51
C GLN A 292 -12.31 1.45 20.58
N LEU A 293 -12.61 2.74 20.45
CA LEU A 293 -11.67 3.84 20.68
C LEU A 293 -11.73 4.31 22.13
#